data_AF-A0A3B9YTW0-F1
#
_entry.id   AF-A0A3B9YTW0-F1
#
_cell.length_a   1.000
_cell.length_b   1.000
_cell.length_c   1.000
_cell.angle_alpha   90.00
_cell.angle_beta   90.00
_cell.angle_gamma   90.00
#
_symmetry.space_group_name_H-M   'P 1'
#
loop_
_entity.id
_entity.type
_entity.pdbx_description
1 polymer ?
#
loop_
_entity_poly.entity_id
_entity_poly.type
_entity_poly.pdbx_seq_one_letter_code
_entity_poly.pdbx_strand_id
1 'polypeptide(L)'
;MNSKTIMASLATTAALLALTQSALANTDLQREQVQANFKAADVNQNEQLDMAEFKTFINLNADQNLGQASKVRRFGMYETAFGTADTNKDGAVSKEEIAAQAKK
;
A
#
# COMPACT_ATOMS: atom_id res chain seq x y z
N MET A 1 18.46 55.78 24.09
CA MET A 1 18.43 55.64 22.61
C MET A 1 19.73 54.96 22.18
N ASN A 2 19.82 53.74 21.64
CA ASN A 2 18.86 52.78 21.10
C ASN A 2 19.42 51.36 21.21
N SER A 3 18.57 50.43 21.62
CA SER A 3 18.79 48.98 21.62
C SER A 3 18.96 48.46 20.19
N LYS A 4 20.03 47.71 19.90
CA LYS A 4 20.21 46.95 18.66
C LYS A 4 20.40 45.48 19.00
N THR A 5 19.31 44.84 19.40
CA THR A 5 19.18 43.38 19.42
C THR A 5 18.33 42.98 18.23
N ILE A 6 18.87 42.75 17.03
CA ILE A 6 18.13 41.93 16.05
C ILE A 6 19.09 41.21 15.09
N MET A 7 18.81 39.91 14.92
CA MET A 7 19.11 39.03 13.78
C MET A 7 20.47 38.33 13.72
N ALA A 8 20.53 37.13 14.30
CA ALA A 8 21.26 36.04 13.67
C ALA A 8 20.62 34.68 14.01
N SER A 9 20.37 33.92 12.95
CA SER A 9 20.19 32.46 12.91
C SER A 9 19.04 31.85 13.71
N LEU A 10 17.85 31.77 13.10
CA LEU A 10 17.00 30.57 13.17
C LEU A 10 15.98 30.58 12.03
N ALA A 11 16.45 30.44 10.79
CA ALA A 11 15.58 30.19 9.65
C ALA A 11 16.30 29.25 8.68
N THR A 12 16.48 28.00 9.09
CA THR A 12 16.97 26.96 8.17
C THR A 12 16.31 25.60 8.41
N THR A 13 15.09 25.58 8.96
CA THR A 13 14.35 24.33 9.26
C THR A 13 12.91 24.31 8.75
N ALA A 14 12.47 25.26 7.91
CA ALA A 14 11.09 25.30 7.41
C ALA A 14 10.90 24.78 5.98
N ALA A 15 11.96 24.40 5.26
CA ALA A 15 11.85 23.92 3.87
C ALA A 15 11.82 22.38 3.73
N LEU A 16 12.06 21.62 4.81
CA LEU A 16 12.06 20.15 4.77
C LEU A 16 10.74 19.50 5.20
N LEU A 17 9.72 20.29 5.56
CA LEU A 17 8.40 19.81 6.03
C LEU A 17 7.30 19.84 4.95
N ALA A 18 7.56 20.43 3.78
CA ALA A 18 6.60 20.46 2.67
C ALA A 18 6.73 19.25 1.74
N LEU A 19 7.85 18.53 1.77
CA LEU A 19 8.12 17.36 0.92
C LEU A 19 7.60 16.04 1.51
N THR A 20 7.18 16.03 2.79
CA THR A 20 6.67 14.82 3.47
C THR A 20 5.15 14.68 3.41
N GLN A 21 4.40 15.77 3.17
CA GLN A 21 2.94 15.75 3.17
C GLN A 21 2.35 15.05 1.93
N SER A 22 3.00 15.18 0.77
CA SER A 22 2.55 14.55 -0.48
C SER A 22 2.76 13.03 -0.50
N ALA A 23 3.77 12.52 0.23
CA ALA A 23 4.05 11.08 0.31
C ALA A 23 3.01 10.32 1.17
N LEU A 24 2.53 10.94 2.27
CA LEU A 24 1.50 10.35 3.12
C LEU A 24 0.15 10.28 2.39
N ALA A 25 -0.28 11.38 1.76
CA ALA A 25 -1.51 11.41 0.98
C ALA A 25 -1.51 10.37 -0.16
N ASN A 26 -0.36 10.19 -0.84
CA ASN A 26 -0.24 9.19 -1.91
C ASN A 26 -0.27 7.74 -1.38
N THR A 27 0.13 7.53 -0.12
CA THR A 27 0.06 6.22 0.54
C THR A 27 -1.37 5.88 0.95
N ASP A 28 -2.11 6.85 1.48
CA ASP A 28 -3.51 6.68 1.86
C ASP A 28 -4.39 6.35 0.64
N LEU A 29 -4.21 7.07 -0.48
CA LEU A 29 -4.92 6.78 -1.74
C LEU A 29 -4.63 5.37 -2.26
N GLN A 30 -3.37 4.93 -2.20
CA GLN A 30 -3.03 3.55 -2.58
C GLN A 30 -3.68 2.51 -1.65
N ARG A 31 -3.76 2.79 -0.34
CA ARG A 31 -4.40 1.90 0.64
C ARG A 31 -5.90 1.79 0.41
N GLU A 32 -6.56 2.90 0.08
CA GLU A 32 -7.97 2.90 -0.30
C GLU A 32 -8.19 2.13 -1.60
N GLN A 33 -7.33 2.32 -2.61
CA GLN A 33 -7.46 1.62 -3.87
C GLN A 33 -7.23 0.11 -3.74
N VAL A 34 -6.26 -0.32 -2.92
CA VAL A 34 -6.06 -1.73 -2.60
C VAL A 34 -7.29 -2.33 -1.91
N GLN A 35 -7.92 -1.60 -0.97
CA GLN A 35 -9.16 -2.05 -0.33
C GLN A 35 -10.34 -2.13 -1.32
N ALA A 36 -10.46 -1.18 -2.24
CA ALA A 36 -11.48 -1.21 -3.28
C ALA A 36 -11.28 -2.42 -4.20
N ASN A 37 -10.05 -2.70 -4.62
CA ASN A 37 -9.72 -3.85 -5.46
C ASN A 37 -9.93 -5.17 -4.72
N PHE A 38 -9.67 -5.23 -3.41
CA PHE A 38 -9.99 -6.39 -2.58
C PHE A 38 -11.48 -6.70 -2.64
N LYS A 39 -12.32 -5.70 -2.34
CA LYS A 39 -13.78 -5.86 -2.36
C LYS A 39 -14.32 -6.22 -3.74
N ALA A 40 -13.67 -5.74 -4.80
CA ALA A 40 -14.05 -6.07 -6.17
C ALA A 40 -13.66 -7.51 -6.57
N ALA A 41 -12.63 -8.07 -5.93
CA ALA A 41 -12.14 -9.42 -6.18
C ALA A 41 -12.81 -10.48 -5.31
N ASP A 42 -13.26 -10.12 -4.11
CA ASP A 42 -14.05 -10.94 -3.18
C ASP A 42 -15.49 -11.11 -3.70
N VAL A 43 -15.69 -12.08 -4.58
CA VAL A 43 -16.98 -12.32 -5.27
C VAL A 43 -17.97 -12.99 -4.35
N ASN A 44 -17.49 -13.91 -3.51
CA ASN A 44 -18.32 -14.65 -2.57
C ASN A 44 -18.65 -13.84 -1.28
N GLN A 45 -18.01 -12.67 -1.10
CA GLN A 45 -18.21 -11.74 0.00
C GLN A 45 -17.90 -12.33 1.38
N ASN A 46 -16.92 -13.25 1.46
CA ASN A 46 -16.49 -13.87 2.71
C ASN A 46 -15.34 -13.12 3.41
N GLU A 47 -14.95 -11.96 2.89
CA GLU A 47 -13.84 -11.13 3.38
C GLU A 47 -12.46 -11.79 3.29
N GLN A 48 -12.35 -12.85 2.51
CA GLN A 48 -11.12 -13.55 2.18
C GLN A 48 -11.00 -13.67 0.66
N LEU A 49 -9.80 -13.94 0.16
CA LEU A 49 -9.58 -14.20 -1.26
C LEU A 49 -9.07 -15.61 -1.42
N ASP A 50 -9.83 -16.47 -2.10
CA ASP A 50 -9.30 -17.72 -2.61
C ASP A 50 -8.25 -17.47 -3.73
N MET A 51 -7.61 -18.52 -4.24
CA MET A 51 -6.59 -18.38 -5.29
C MET A 51 -7.10 -17.65 -6.56
N ALA A 52 -8.35 -17.90 -6.98
CA ALA A 52 -8.92 -17.30 -8.18
C ALA A 52 -9.25 -15.82 -7.94
N GLU A 53 -9.84 -15.51 -6.78
CA GLU A 53 -10.13 -14.15 -6.34
C GLU A 53 -8.82 -13.36 -6.14
N PHE A 54 -7.81 -13.97 -5.52
CA PHE A 54 -6.50 -13.36 -5.32
C PHE A 54 -5.81 -13.04 -6.64
N LYS A 55 -5.90 -13.92 -7.65
CA LYS A 55 -5.38 -13.62 -8.99
C LYS A 55 -6.07 -12.39 -9.59
N THR A 56 -7.38 -12.27 -9.43
CA THR A 56 -8.14 -11.10 -9.86
C THR A 56 -7.70 -9.84 -9.12
N PHE A 57 -7.54 -9.91 -7.80
CA PHE A 57 -7.00 -8.84 -6.97
C PHE A 57 -5.62 -8.36 -7.44
N ILE A 58 -4.69 -9.29 -7.71
CA ILE A 58 -3.37 -8.96 -8.25
C ILE A 58 -3.47 -8.27 -9.62
N ASN A 59 -4.36 -8.72 -10.50
CA ASN A 59 -4.54 -8.08 -11.81
C ASN A 59 -5.06 -6.64 -11.68
N LEU A 60 -6.08 -6.41 -10.83
CA LEU A 60 -6.63 -5.08 -10.56
C LEU A 60 -5.60 -4.14 -9.95
N ASN A 61 -4.77 -4.65 -9.03
CA ASN A 61 -3.66 -3.90 -8.45
C ASN A 61 -2.57 -3.60 -9.48
N ALA A 62 -2.27 -4.54 -10.38
CA ALA A 62 -1.27 -4.37 -11.42
C ALA A 62 -1.69 -3.34 -12.48
N ASP A 63 -2.99 -3.26 -12.81
CA ASP A 63 -3.52 -2.23 -13.71
C ASP A 63 -3.34 -0.82 -13.15
N GLN A 64 -3.30 -0.71 -11.82
CA GLN A 64 -3.12 0.55 -11.10
C GLN A 64 -1.71 0.74 -10.55
N ASN A 65 -0.77 -0.14 -10.93
CA ASN A 65 0.62 -0.13 -10.47
C ASN A 65 0.78 -0.10 -8.94
N LEU A 66 -0.11 -0.78 -8.22
CA LEU A 66 -0.09 -0.86 -6.77
C LEU A 66 0.90 -1.92 -6.30
N GLY A 67 1.87 -1.49 -5.47
CA GLY A 67 2.87 -2.37 -4.88
C GLY A 67 3.62 -3.22 -5.91
N GLN A 68 3.74 -4.53 -5.64
CA GLN A 68 4.48 -5.47 -6.49
C GLN A 68 3.58 -6.22 -7.47
N ALA A 69 2.29 -5.88 -7.56
CA ALA A 69 1.31 -6.63 -8.34
C ALA A 69 1.68 -6.74 -9.83
N SER A 70 2.22 -5.66 -10.42
CA SER A 70 2.70 -5.66 -11.80
C SER A 70 3.83 -6.69 -12.04
N LYS A 71 4.71 -6.91 -11.06
CA LYS A 71 5.77 -7.93 -11.14
C LYS A 71 5.19 -9.33 -11.02
N VAL A 72 4.29 -9.55 -10.06
CA VAL A 72 3.62 -10.85 -9.87
C VAL A 72 2.91 -11.25 -11.15
N ARG A 73 2.13 -10.34 -11.75
CA ARG A 73 1.46 -10.56 -13.03
C ARG A 73 2.43 -10.84 -14.16
N ARG A 74 3.47 -10.01 -14.32
CA ARG A 74 4.46 -10.14 -15.41
C ARG A 74 5.21 -11.47 -15.39
N PHE A 75 5.55 -11.97 -14.21
CA PHE A 75 6.30 -13.21 -14.03
C PHE A 75 5.41 -14.44 -13.77
N GLY A 76 4.08 -14.27 -13.75
CA GLY A 76 3.15 -15.37 -13.48
C GLY A 76 3.25 -15.95 -12.06
N MET A 77 3.79 -15.20 -11.10
CA MET A 77 4.10 -15.69 -9.75
C MET A 77 2.90 -15.68 -8.79
N TYR A 78 1.69 -15.92 -9.29
CA TYR A 78 0.47 -15.81 -8.49
C TYR A 78 0.49 -16.76 -7.30
N GLU A 79 0.86 -18.01 -7.51
CA GLU A 79 0.92 -19.04 -6.47
C GLU A 79 1.97 -18.70 -5.40
N THR A 80 3.14 -18.23 -5.81
CA THR A 80 4.19 -17.79 -4.89
C THR A 80 3.74 -16.59 -4.07
N ALA A 81 3.10 -15.61 -4.71
CA ALA A 81 2.58 -14.43 -4.03
C ALA A 81 1.44 -14.79 -3.06
N PHE A 82 0.56 -15.70 -3.46
CA PHE A 82 -0.52 -16.23 -2.64
C PHE A 82 0.05 -16.93 -1.40
N GLY A 83 0.95 -17.90 -1.57
CA GLY A 83 1.55 -18.62 -0.44
C GLY A 83 2.45 -17.76 0.45
N THR A 84 2.89 -16.60 -0.02
CA THR A 84 3.57 -15.61 0.82
C THR A 84 2.57 -14.77 1.62
N ALA A 85 1.40 -14.48 1.04
CA ALA A 85 0.33 -13.71 1.69
C ALA A 85 -0.44 -14.54 2.72
N ASP A 86 -0.86 -15.76 2.35
CA ASP A 86 -1.51 -16.76 3.20
C ASP A 86 -0.50 -17.29 4.23
N THR A 87 -0.41 -16.57 5.35
CA THR A 87 0.58 -16.81 6.40
C THR A 87 0.09 -17.88 7.36
N ASN A 88 -1.23 -17.93 7.61
CA ASN A 88 -1.85 -18.94 8.45
C ASN A 88 -2.08 -20.29 7.72
N LYS A 89 -1.90 -20.33 6.39
CA LYS A 89 -2.03 -21.51 5.53
C LYS A 89 -3.44 -22.09 5.54
N ASP A 90 -4.45 -21.24 5.62
CA ASP A 90 -5.84 -21.67 5.60
C ASP A 90 -6.41 -21.83 4.17
N GLY A 91 -5.61 -21.49 3.15
CA GLY A 91 -5.99 -21.60 1.75
C GLY A 91 -6.76 -20.40 1.23
N ALA A 92 -6.82 -19.30 2.00
CA ALA A 92 -7.33 -18.02 1.58
C ALA A 92 -6.42 -16.88 2.07
N VAL A 93 -6.61 -15.67 1.53
CA VAL A 93 -5.88 -14.48 1.96
C VAL A 93 -6.87 -13.47 2.54
N SER A 94 -6.72 -13.20 3.83
CA SER A 94 -7.54 -12.22 4.56
C SER A 94 -7.05 -10.78 4.40
N LYS A 95 -7.90 -9.81 4.75
CA LYS A 95 -7.52 -8.38 4.75
C LYS A 95 -6.37 -8.10 5.72
N GLU A 96 -6.38 -8.79 6.85
CA GLU A 96 -5.37 -8.69 7.90
C GLU A 96 -4.00 -9.12 7.37
N GLU A 97 -3.94 -10.20 6.60
CA GLU A 97 -2.72 -10.71 5.98
C GLU A 97 -2.18 -9.79 4.89
N ILE A 98 -3.06 -9.20 4.06
CA ILE A 98 -2.66 -8.19 3.09
C ILE A 98 -2.09 -6.95 3.80
N ALA A 99 -2.74 -6.49 4.87
CA ALA A 99 -2.27 -5.36 5.65
C ALA A 99 -0.94 -5.67 6.37
N ALA A 100 -0.72 -6.92 6.80
CA ALA A 100 0.54 -7.35 7.39
C ALA A 100 1.68 -7.39 6.35
N GLN A 101 1.39 -7.83 5.13
CA GLN A 101 2.36 -7.84 4.02
C GLN A 101 2.75 -6.44 3.56
N ALA A 102 1.81 -5.48 3.54
CA ALA A 102 2.09 -4.10 3.16
C ALA A 102 3.03 -3.34 4.13
N LYS A 103 3.23 -3.88 5.35
CA LYS A 103 4.12 -3.30 6.37
C LYS A 103 5.55 -3.85 6.33
N LYS A 104 5.81 -4.90 5.55
CA LYS A 104 7.15 -5.49 5.38
C LYS A 104 7.90 -4.81 4.25
#